data_AF-A0A523VK64-F1
#
_entry.id   AF-A0A523VK64-F1
#
_cell.length_a   1.000
_cell.length_b   1.000
_cell.length_c   1.000
_cell.angle_alpha   90.00
_cell.angle_beta   90.00
_cell.angle_gamma   90.00
#
_symmetry.space_group_name_H-M   'P 1'
#
loop_
_entity.id
_entity.type
_entity.pdbx_description
1 polymer ?
#
loop_
_entity_poly.entity_id
_entity_poly.type
_entity_poly.pdbx_seq_one_letter_code
_entity_poly.pdbx_strand_id
1 'polypeptide(L)'
;MKMAKTSVSAIGAVVAAAILVAALLLLGAQDSSLALESSATPRLPARAVRAEAEATEVVSSQPFTIAITSDQRYYSGPSYDSSSYFRGACEAIAAAGETALMVSPGDIDPVEDVHWTITQTLGVTYTWYPVVGNHELPGNGTEVYTGANMDYLRAYDYGMVNIGPSGCPTTTYSFDYENVHLVMLNEYCDSDGYTATVGDIPDHLYNWLATDLAATDREHILVFR
;
A
#
# COMPACT_ATOMS: atom_id res chain seq x y z
N MET A 1 -19.66 59.29 5.44
CA MET A 1 -20.89 59.27 6.26
C MET A 1 -22.03 58.66 5.47
N LYS A 2 -22.23 57.34 5.59
CA LYS A 2 -23.52 56.62 5.71
C LYS A 2 -23.27 55.14 5.41
N MET A 3 -23.41 54.34 6.47
CA MET A 3 -23.58 52.91 6.41
C MET A 3 -24.88 52.57 5.67
N ALA A 4 -24.92 51.41 5.01
CA ALA A 4 -26.14 50.62 4.92
C ALA A 4 -25.78 49.13 4.98
N LYS A 5 -26.47 48.46 5.90
CA LYS A 5 -26.34 47.08 6.33
C LYS A 5 -27.30 46.17 5.54
N THR A 6 -26.93 44.88 5.53
CA THR A 6 -27.77 43.67 5.66
C THR A 6 -28.76 43.30 4.55
N SER A 7 -28.63 42.08 4.03
CA SER A 7 -29.42 40.94 4.52
C SER A 7 -28.77 39.60 4.18
N VAL A 8 -28.80 38.71 5.16
CA VAL A 8 -28.42 37.29 5.10
C VAL A 8 -29.71 36.50 4.88
N SER A 9 -29.73 35.55 3.96
CA SER A 9 -30.82 34.56 3.86
C SER A 9 -30.25 33.17 4.10
N ALA A 10 -30.92 32.45 5.00
CA ALA A 10 -30.50 31.19 5.59
C ALA A 10 -30.63 30.02 4.61
N ILE A 11 -29.57 29.21 4.52
CA ILE A 11 -29.61 27.87 3.93
C ILE A 11 -29.92 26.90 5.06
N GLY A 12 -31.01 26.14 4.90
CA GLY A 12 -31.44 25.09 5.82
C GLY A 12 -30.46 23.92 5.83
N ALA A 13 -30.02 23.54 7.02
CA ALA A 13 -29.20 22.35 7.24
C ALA A 13 -30.10 21.14 7.48
N VAL A 14 -29.77 20.08 6.74
CA VAL A 14 -30.38 18.76 6.69
C VAL A 14 -29.83 17.89 7.83
N VAL A 15 -30.75 17.24 8.55
CA VAL A 15 -30.67 15.93 9.25
C VAL A 15 -29.41 15.64 10.09
N ALA A 16 -29.56 15.73 11.42
CA ALA A 16 -28.62 15.17 12.37
C ALA A 16 -28.93 13.67 12.62
N ALA A 17 -27.87 12.87 12.53
CA ALA A 17 -27.85 11.43 12.70
C ALA A 17 -28.06 10.99 14.16
N ALA A 18 -28.74 9.85 14.30
CA ALA A 18 -28.73 9.03 15.51
C ALA A 18 -27.45 8.20 15.55
N ILE A 19 -26.87 8.00 16.74
CA ILE A 19 -26.42 6.68 17.23
C ILE A 19 -26.28 6.79 18.76
N LEU A 20 -27.01 5.89 19.41
CA LEU A 20 -27.09 5.64 20.84
C LEU A 20 -25.95 4.68 21.20
N VAL A 21 -25.06 5.05 22.12
CA VAL A 21 -24.15 4.07 22.77
C VAL A 21 -24.42 4.12 24.27
N ALA A 22 -25.08 3.07 24.75
CA ALA A 22 -25.34 2.84 26.15
C ALA A 22 -24.41 1.75 26.70
N ALA A 23 -23.83 2.07 27.85
CA ALA A 23 -23.57 1.23 29.02
C ALA A 23 -22.72 -0.06 28.83
N LEU A 24 -21.52 -0.10 29.42
CA LEU A 24 -21.25 -0.47 30.84
C LEU A 24 -21.25 -1.99 31.05
N LEU A 25 -20.06 -2.57 31.20
CA LEU A 25 -19.86 -3.80 31.98
C LEU A 25 -18.56 -3.67 32.78
N LEU A 26 -18.73 -3.38 34.06
CA LEU A 26 -17.78 -3.68 35.14
C LEU A 26 -17.64 -5.20 35.28
N LEU A 27 -16.46 -5.63 35.73
CA LEU A 27 -16.12 -6.70 36.70
C LEU A 27 -14.66 -7.07 36.37
N GLY A 28 -13.66 -6.95 37.22
CA GLY A 28 -13.61 -7.09 38.68
C GLY A 28 -12.33 -7.87 38.95
N ALA A 29 -11.23 -7.16 39.18
CA ALA A 29 -9.95 -7.74 39.55
C ALA A 29 -9.88 -7.85 41.08
N GLN A 30 -9.72 -9.06 41.61
CA GLN A 30 -9.09 -9.42 42.88
C GLN A 30 -9.28 -10.92 43.13
N ASP A 31 -8.21 -11.70 43.17
CA ASP A 31 -7.57 -12.02 44.45
C ASP A 31 -6.36 -12.94 44.24
N SER A 32 -5.26 -12.56 44.90
CA SER A 32 -4.07 -13.39 45.06
C SER A 32 -4.21 -14.17 46.37
N SER A 33 -4.16 -15.50 46.32
CA SER A 33 -3.81 -16.28 47.50
C SER A 33 -2.91 -17.46 47.15
N LEU A 34 -1.88 -17.60 47.98
CA LEU A 34 -0.82 -18.57 47.95
C LEU A 34 -1.34 -19.95 48.37
N ALA A 35 -0.93 -21.00 47.65
CA ALA A 35 -0.80 -22.33 48.22
C ALA A 35 0.37 -23.08 47.56
N LEU A 36 1.43 -23.28 48.36
CA LEU A 36 2.44 -24.30 48.12
C LEU A 36 1.80 -25.67 48.28
N GLU A 37 1.77 -26.49 47.23
CA GLU A 37 1.65 -27.94 47.38
C GLU A 37 2.53 -28.70 46.36
N SER A 38 3.46 -29.45 46.94
CA SER A 38 3.78 -30.86 46.66
C SER A 38 4.08 -31.31 45.23
N SER A 39 5.38 -31.54 45.02
CA SER A 39 6.02 -32.48 44.11
C SER A 39 5.16 -33.71 43.73
N ALA A 40 4.65 -33.71 42.51
CA ALA A 40 4.37 -34.92 41.73
C ALA A 40 4.75 -34.65 40.27
N THR A 41 5.76 -35.36 39.77
CA THR A 41 6.15 -35.33 38.35
C THR A 41 4.98 -35.77 37.46
N PRO A 42 4.44 -34.90 36.59
CA PRO A 42 3.46 -35.30 35.60
C PRO A 42 4.19 -36.06 34.49
N ARG A 43 3.77 -37.30 34.21
CA ARG A 43 4.12 -37.94 32.93
C ARG A 43 3.44 -37.15 31.82
N LEU A 44 4.25 -36.50 30.98
CA LEU A 44 3.78 -35.89 29.75
C LEU A 44 3.06 -36.95 28.90
N PRO A 45 1.83 -36.70 28.43
CA PRO A 45 1.24 -37.56 27.41
C PRO A 45 2.12 -37.48 26.15
N ALA A 46 2.25 -38.61 25.46
CA ALA A 46 2.97 -38.68 24.19
C ALA A 46 2.44 -37.60 23.24
N ARG A 47 3.35 -36.71 22.81
CA ARG A 47 3.07 -35.65 21.83
C ARG A 47 2.54 -36.32 20.57
N ALA A 48 1.24 -36.22 20.33
CA ALA A 48 0.66 -36.55 19.05
C ALA A 48 1.33 -35.64 18.01
N VAL A 49 2.20 -36.22 17.19
CA VAL A 49 2.80 -35.54 16.04
C VAL A 49 1.67 -35.36 15.04
N ARG A 50 0.98 -34.22 15.14
CA ARG A 50 0.02 -33.82 14.13
C ARG A 50 0.86 -33.41 12.92
N ALA A 51 0.86 -34.26 11.89
CA ALA A 51 1.36 -33.87 10.58
C ALA A 51 0.54 -32.65 10.15
N GLU A 52 1.15 -31.47 10.22
CA GLU A 52 0.64 -30.29 9.53
C GLU A 52 0.76 -30.62 8.05
N ALA A 53 -0.40 -30.82 7.42
CA ALA A 53 -0.47 -30.95 5.98
C ALA A 53 -0.02 -29.60 5.41
N GLU A 54 1.19 -29.58 4.88
CA GLU A 54 1.74 -28.51 4.07
C GLU A 54 0.77 -28.30 2.90
N ALA A 55 -0.01 -27.21 2.97
CA ALA A 55 -0.94 -26.86 1.92
C ALA A 55 -0.11 -26.40 0.73
N THR A 56 0.22 -27.33 -0.17
CA THR A 56 0.81 -27.02 -1.47
C THR A 56 -0.14 -26.08 -2.22
N GLU A 57 0.26 -24.81 -2.32
CA GLU A 57 -0.41 -23.85 -3.16
C GLU A 57 -0.28 -24.30 -4.62
N VAL A 58 -1.41 -24.48 -5.30
CA VAL A 58 -1.40 -24.86 -6.72
C VAL A 58 -1.13 -23.59 -7.51
N VAL A 59 0.13 -23.35 -7.85
CA VAL A 59 0.52 -22.26 -8.76
C VAL A 59 -0.12 -22.53 -10.13
N SER A 60 -0.93 -21.59 -10.60
CA SER A 60 -1.55 -21.70 -11.92
C SER A 60 -0.48 -21.49 -13.00
N SER A 61 -0.46 -22.35 -14.01
CA SER A 61 0.53 -22.32 -15.09
C SER A 61 0.08 -21.47 -16.29
N GLN A 62 -0.91 -20.59 -16.12
CA GLN A 62 -1.38 -19.76 -17.23
C GLN A 62 -0.42 -18.58 -17.42
N PRO A 63 -0.03 -18.26 -18.67
CA PRO A 63 0.78 -17.08 -18.92
C PRO A 63 -0.01 -15.84 -18.55
N PHE A 64 0.66 -14.87 -17.92
CA PHE A 64 0.10 -13.57 -17.60
C PHE A 64 1.05 -12.46 -18.06
N THR A 65 0.52 -11.23 -18.13
CA THR A 65 1.27 -10.04 -18.55
C THR A 65 1.21 -8.99 -17.46
N ILE A 66 2.34 -8.35 -17.17
CA ILE A 66 2.43 -7.18 -16.29
C ILE A 66 2.72 -5.96 -17.15
N ALA A 67 1.94 -4.88 -16.99
CA ALA A 67 2.27 -3.58 -17.56
C ALA A 67 3.27 -2.85 -16.65
N ILE A 68 4.26 -2.18 -17.22
CA ILE A 68 5.21 -1.34 -16.47
C ILE A 68 5.18 0.05 -17.09
N THR A 69 4.91 1.06 -16.26
CA THR A 69 4.85 2.46 -16.71
C THR A 69 5.50 3.37 -15.66
N SER A 70 6.39 4.26 -16.05
CA SER A 70 7.15 5.10 -15.12
C SER A 70 7.15 6.55 -15.58
N ASP A 71 7.53 7.47 -14.69
CA ASP A 71 7.84 8.86 -15.03
C ASP A 71 6.68 9.59 -15.73
N GLN A 72 5.43 9.28 -15.35
CA GLN A 72 4.25 9.97 -15.89
C GLN A 72 4.27 11.44 -15.51
N ARG A 73 4.72 11.74 -14.28
CA ARG A 73 4.76 13.08 -13.72
C ARG A 73 3.42 13.78 -13.96
N TYR A 74 3.45 15.10 -14.15
CA TYR A 74 2.27 15.94 -14.37
C TYR A 74 1.55 15.69 -15.71
N TYR A 75 1.93 14.68 -16.52
CA TYR A 75 1.29 14.36 -17.80
C TYR A 75 0.14 13.33 -17.67
N SER A 76 -0.62 13.44 -16.59
CA SER A 76 -1.75 12.58 -16.25
C SER A 76 -2.93 13.40 -15.72
N GLY A 77 -4.05 12.74 -15.38
CA GLY A 77 -5.23 13.37 -14.84
C GLY A 77 -6.09 14.13 -15.87
N PRO A 78 -7.16 14.81 -15.40
CA PRO A 78 -8.14 15.48 -16.26
C PRO A 78 -7.54 16.55 -17.18
N SER A 79 -6.47 17.22 -16.75
CA SER A 79 -5.82 18.28 -17.53
C SER A 79 -4.99 17.74 -18.71
N TYR A 80 -4.62 16.46 -18.67
CA TYR A 80 -3.82 15.77 -19.70
C TYR A 80 -4.55 14.55 -20.25
N ASP A 81 -5.89 14.57 -20.21
CA ASP A 81 -6.76 13.51 -20.71
C ASP A 81 -6.81 13.46 -22.25
N SER A 82 -5.69 13.04 -22.85
CA SER A 82 -5.58 12.79 -24.28
C SER A 82 -4.52 11.73 -24.58
N SER A 83 -4.65 11.06 -25.72
CA SER A 83 -3.69 10.05 -26.20
C SER A 83 -2.26 10.58 -26.46
N SER A 84 -2.02 11.89 -26.36
CA SER A 84 -0.68 12.48 -26.48
C SER A 84 0.14 12.38 -25.19
N TYR A 85 -0.48 11.97 -24.08
CA TYR A 85 0.13 11.88 -22.75
C TYR A 85 -0.04 10.47 -22.17
N PHE A 86 0.00 10.31 -20.84
CA PHE A 86 -0.03 9.00 -20.19
C PHE A 86 -1.26 8.17 -20.59
N ARG A 87 -2.40 8.80 -20.83
CA ARG A 87 -3.59 8.11 -21.35
C ARG A 87 -3.30 7.31 -22.62
N GLY A 88 -2.46 7.81 -23.53
CA GLY A 88 -2.09 7.09 -24.76
C GLY A 88 -1.35 5.78 -24.47
N ALA A 89 -0.53 5.75 -23.41
CA ALA A 89 0.10 4.50 -22.95
C ALA A 89 -0.95 3.53 -22.39
N CYS A 90 -1.90 4.00 -21.59
CA CYS A 90 -3.01 3.18 -21.09
C CYS A 90 -3.88 2.63 -22.25
N GLU A 91 -4.18 3.44 -23.27
CA GLU A 91 -4.92 2.99 -24.45
C GLU A 91 -4.13 1.92 -25.24
N ALA A 92 -2.81 2.08 -25.36
CA ALA A 92 -1.94 1.09 -25.99
C ALA A 92 -1.90 -0.23 -25.19
N ILE A 93 -1.87 -0.16 -23.87
CA ILE A 93 -1.95 -1.34 -22.98
C ILE A 93 -3.29 -2.05 -23.18
N ALA A 94 -4.41 -1.32 -23.14
CA ALA A 94 -5.73 -1.89 -23.39
C ALA A 94 -5.84 -2.55 -24.77
N ALA A 95 -5.21 -1.97 -25.79
CA ALA A 95 -5.20 -2.52 -27.15
C ALA A 95 -4.28 -3.74 -27.33
N ALA A 96 -3.21 -3.85 -26.54
CA ALA A 96 -2.26 -4.96 -26.61
C ALA A 96 -2.84 -6.27 -26.02
N GLY A 97 -3.80 -6.16 -25.10
CA GLY A 97 -4.49 -7.28 -24.48
C GLY A 97 -4.62 -7.11 -22.97
N GLU A 98 -5.25 -8.09 -22.32
CA GLU A 98 -5.41 -8.08 -20.87
C GLU A 98 -4.06 -8.26 -20.18
N THR A 99 -3.84 -7.44 -19.15
CA THR A 99 -2.71 -7.53 -18.23
C THR A 99 -3.24 -7.80 -16.84
N ALA A 100 -2.54 -8.63 -16.08
CA ALA A 100 -2.89 -8.94 -14.70
C ALA A 100 -2.91 -7.71 -13.79
N LEU A 101 -1.90 -6.84 -13.95
CA LEU A 101 -1.67 -5.66 -13.13
C LEU A 101 -0.74 -4.68 -13.85
N MET A 102 -0.62 -3.48 -13.30
CA MET A 102 0.39 -2.50 -13.64
C MET A 102 1.29 -2.20 -12.45
N VAL A 103 2.60 -2.10 -12.69
CA VAL A 103 3.57 -1.55 -11.74
C VAL A 103 4.06 -0.20 -12.26
N SER A 104 4.20 0.78 -11.35
CA SER A 104 4.77 2.08 -11.67
C SER A 104 6.01 2.41 -10.84
N PRO A 105 7.24 2.26 -11.38
CA PRO A 105 8.51 2.47 -10.69
C PRO A 105 8.86 3.94 -10.37
N GLY A 106 7.96 4.67 -9.71
CA GLY A 106 8.21 6.03 -9.23
C GLY A 106 7.98 7.13 -10.26
N ASP A 107 8.09 8.37 -9.76
CA ASP A 107 7.96 9.62 -10.50
C ASP A 107 6.59 9.76 -11.19
N ILE A 108 5.56 9.49 -10.38
CA ILE A 108 4.15 9.34 -10.74
C ILE A 108 3.26 10.47 -10.17
N ASP A 109 3.83 11.59 -9.79
CA ASP A 109 3.16 12.76 -9.23
C ASP A 109 2.46 13.65 -10.28
N PRO A 110 1.25 14.18 -10.03
CA PRO A 110 0.42 13.91 -8.87
C PRO A 110 -0.12 12.48 -8.89
N VAL A 111 0.07 11.75 -7.79
CA VAL A 111 -0.27 10.31 -7.72
C VAL A 111 -1.76 10.06 -8.00
N GLU A 112 -2.63 10.96 -7.51
CA GLU A 112 -4.07 10.92 -7.73
C GLU A 112 -4.43 11.06 -9.22
N ASP A 113 -3.70 11.88 -9.97
CA ASP A 113 -3.94 12.13 -11.40
C ASP A 113 -3.51 10.93 -12.26
N VAL A 114 -2.39 10.28 -11.90
CA VAL A 114 -1.97 9.02 -12.50
C VAL A 114 -3.02 7.93 -12.27
N HIS A 115 -3.47 7.76 -11.02
CA HIS A 115 -4.51 6.80 -10.69
C HIS A 115 -5.84 7.12 -11.41
N TRP A 116 -6.20 8.41 -11.51
CA TRP A 116 -7.37 8.84 -12.26
C TRP A 116 -7.27 8.39 -13.72
N THR A 117 -6.14 8.63 -14.40
CA THR A 117 -5.96 8.23 -15.80
C THR A 117 -6.05 6.71 -15.98
N ILE A 118 -5.47 5.93 -15.06
CA ILE A 118 -5.56 4.46 -15.07
C ILE A 118 -7.03 4.04 -14.94
N THR A 119 -7.74 4.54 -13.94
CA THR A 119 -9.14 4.14 -13.68
C THR A 119 -10.09 4.54 -14.80
N GLN A 120 -9.88 5.71 -15.44
CA GLN A 120 -10.70 6.13 -16.58
C GLN A 120 -10.46 5.30 -17.84
N THR A 121 -9.24 4.82 -18.05
CA THR A 121 -8.83 4.18 -19.32
C THR A 121 -8.88 2.66 -19.24
N LEU A 122 -8.37 2.09 -18.16
CA LEU A 122 -8.24 0.64 -17.93
C LEU A 122 -9.36 0.09 -17.03
N GLY A 123 -10.10 0.97 -16.35
CA GLY A 123 -11.24 0.63 -15.52
C GLY A 123 -10.95 0.74 -14.03
N VAL A 124 -11.99 1.01 -13.24
CA VAL A 124 -11.91 1.23 -11.78
C VAL A 124 -11.48 -0.02 -10.99
N THR A 125 -11.51 -1.19 -11.59
CA THR A 125 -11.09 -2.46 -10.99
C THR A 125 -9.69 -2.90 -11.44
N TYR A 126 -9.01 -2.10 -12.25
CA TYR A 126 -7.69 -2.45 -12.76
C TYR A 126 -6.65 -2.31 -11.66
N THR A 127 -5.88 -3.37 -11.41
CA THR A 127 -4.92 -3.43 -10.31
C THR A 127 -3.65 -2.65 -10.64
N TRP A 128 -3.24 -1.76 -9.74
CA TRP A 128 -2.07 -0.90 -9.87
C TRP A 128 -1.21 -0.90 -8.61
N TYR A 129 0.10 -1.02 -8.78
CA TYR A 129 1.10 -1.04 -7.72
C TYR A 129 2.13 0.08 -7.93
N PRO A 130 1.94 1.25 -7.32
CA PRO A 130 2.90 2.35 -7.37
C PRO A 130 4.10 2.12 -6.47
N VAL A 131 5.26 2.59 -6.93
CA VAL A 131 6.53 2.72 -6.19
C VAL A 131 6.81 4.21 -5.97
N VAL A 132 7.57 4.52 -4.92
CA VAL A 132 7.99 5.90 -4.60
C VAL A 132 9.28 6.24 -5.37
N GLY A 133 9.22 7.25 -6.23
CA GLY A 133 10.37 7.93 -6.83
C GLY A 133 10.73 9.22 -6.07
N ASN A 134 11.78 9.91 -6.52
CA ASN A 134 12.25 11.14 -5.87
C ASN A 134 11.22 12.27 -5.92
N HIS A 135 10.28 12.23 -6.86
CA HIS A 135 9.25 13.25 -6.99
C HIS A 135 7.98 12.99 -6.18
N GLU A 136 7.81 11.81 -5.60
CA GLU A 136 6.78 11.58 -4.59
C GLU A 136 7.18 12.19 -3.24
N LEU A 137 8.47 12.46 -3.02
CA LEU A 137 8.95 13.04 -1.77
C LEU A 137 8.36 14.45 -1.52
N PRO A 138 8.05 14.80 -0.25
CA PRO A 138 7.39 16.06 0.07
C PRO A 138 8.12 17.29 -0.49
N GLY A 139 7.44 18.06 -1.33
CA GLY A 139 7.97 19.29 -1.93
C GLY A 139 8.89 19.10 -3.14
N ASN A 140 9.14 17.86 -3.58
CA ASN A 140 9.94 17.58 -4.77
C ASN A 140 9.10 17.38 -6.04
N GLY A 141 7.81 17.05 -5.90
CA GLY A 141 6.89 16.85 -7.02
C GLY A 141 5.83 17.93 -7.19
N THR A 142 4.88 17.63 -8.06
CA THR A 142 3.63 18.34 -8.28
C THR A 142 2.64 17.86 -7.23
N GLU A 143 2.32 18.73 -6.27
CA GLU A 143 1.49 18.39 -5.12
C GLU A 143 0.48 19.50 -4.83
N VAL A 144 -0.71 19.12 -4.34
CA VAL A 144 -1.72 20.08 -3.85
C VAL A 144 -1.30 20.73 -2.51
N TYR A 145 -0.49 20.03 -1.72
CA TYR A 145 0.23 20.52 -0.55
C TYR A 145 1.48 19.66 -0.33
N THR A 146 2.50 20.19 0.34
CA THR A 146 3.75 19.46 0.61
C THR A 146 3.49 18.12 1.30
N GLY A 147 3.84 17.02 0.61
CA GLY A 147 3.67 15.64 1.09
C GLY A 147 2.37 14.95 0.65
N ALA A 148 1.53 15.61 -0.16
CA ALA A 148 0.26 15.04 -0.62
C ALA A 148 0.44 13.71 -1.37
N ASN A 149 1.52 13.55 -2.14
CA ASN A 149 1.81 12.29 -2.84
C ASN A 149 2.07 11.15 -1.86
N MET A 150 2.91 11.37 -0.85
CA MET A 150 3.17 10.38 0.19
C MET A 150 1.93 10.07 1.04
N ASP A 151 1.10 11.07 1.33
CA ASP A 151 -0.17 10.85 2.03
C ASP A 151 -1.12 9.96 1.23
N TYR A 152 -1.19 10.19 -0.09
CA TYR A 152 -1.96 9.35 -1.00
C TYR A 152 -1.45 7.91 -1.00
N LEU A 153 -0.16 7.70 -1.24
CA LEU A 153 0.45 6.37 -1.32
C LEU A 153 0.30 5.60 -0.01
N ARG A 154 0.54 6.25 1.14
CA ARG A 154 0.38 5.59 2.45
C ARG A 154 -1.05 5.17 2.75
N ALA A 155 -2.05 5.85 2.17
CA ALA A 155 -3.47 5.55 2.34
C ALA A 155 -4.03 4.64 1.24
N TYR A 156 -3.25 4.35 0.19
CA TYR A 156 -3.69 3.51 -0.92
C TYR A 156 -3.89 2.06 -0.46
N ASP A 157 -4.96 1.43 -0.94
CA ASP A 157 -5.26 0.04 -0.62
C ASP A 157 -4.55 -0.88 -1.62
N TYR A 158 -3.39 -1.40 -1.19
CA TYR A 158 -2.60 -2.37 -1.95
C TYR A 158 -3.17 -3.80 -1.89
N GLY A 159 -4.25 -4.03 -1.14
CA GLY A 159 -4.73 -5.36 -0.81
C GLY A 159 -3.82 -6.07 0.20
N MET A 160 -3.71 -7.41 0.07
CA MET A 160 -2.85 -8.20 0.94
C MET A 160 -1.41 -8.19 0.41
N VAL A 161 -0.53 -7.50 1.13
CA VAL A 161 0.90 -7.40 0.83
C VAL A 161 1.74 -7.67 2.08
N ASN A 162 2.98 -8.10 1.89
CA ASN A 162 3.99 -8.10 2.94
C ASN A 162 4.45 -6.66 3.16
N ILE A 163 4.20 -6.13 4.35
CA ILE A 163 4.54 -4.75 4.68
C ILE A 163 6.05 -4.54 4.81
N GLY A 164 6.47 -3.34 4.43
CA GLY A 164 7.86 -2.88 4.49
C GLY A 164 8.44 -2.78 5.89
N PRO A 165 9.70 -2.36 6.01
CA PRO A 165 10.33 -2.14 7.30
C PRO A 165 9.72 -0.93 8.02
N SER A 166 10.07 -0.77 9.30
CA SER A 166 9.71 0.45 10.05
C SER A 166 10.17 1.70 9.31
N GLY A 167 9.44 2.81 9.44
CA GLY A 167 9.67 4.04 8.66
C GLY A 167 8.85 4.09 7.38
N CYS A 168 8.70 2.96 6.66
CA CYS A 168 8.05 2.91 5.35
C CYS A 168 7.12 1.70 5.13
N PRO A 169 6.31 1.28 6.13
CA PRO A 169 5.60 0.00 6.08
C PRO A 169 4.57 -0.13 4.95
N THR A 170 4.11 1.00 4.41
CA THR A 170 3.09 1.05 3.33
C THR A 170 3.63 1.58 2.00
N THR A 171 4.93 1.89 1.92
CA THR A 171 5.55 2.38 0.66
C THR A 171 6.75 1.55 0.22
N THR A 172 7.27 0.71 1.10
CA THR A 172 8.02 -0.49 0.73
C THR A 172 7.12 -1.68 1.03
N TYR A 173 6.98 -2.61 0.09
CA TYR A 173 6.14 -3.80 0.26
C TYR A 173 6.48 -4.85 -0.79
N SER A 174 6.04 -6.09 -0.57
CA SER A 174 6.14 -7.17 -1.55
C SER A 174 4.87 -8.01 -1.59
N PHE A 175 4.67 -8.77 -2.65
CA PHE A 175 3.60 -9.76 -2.74
C PHE A 175 3.95 -10.80 -3.80
N ASP A 176 3.25 -11.93 -3.73
CA ASP A 176 3.33 -12.97 -4.75
C ASP A 176 2.17 -12.83 -5.75
N TYR A 177 2.47 -13.04 -7.03
CA TYR A 177 1.48 -13.21 -8.07
C TYR A 177 1.88 -14.41 -8.95
N GLU A 178 1.08 -15.48 -8.88
CA GLU A 178 1.35 -16.75 -9.56
C GLU A 178 2.77 -17.29 -9.23
N ASN A 179 3.66 -17.37 -10.22
CA ASN A 179 5.04 -17.84 -10.04
C ASN A 179 6.07 -16.70 -9.86
N VAL A 180 5.63 -15.46 -9.65
CA VAL A 180 6.48 -14.29 -9.48
C VAL A 180 6.32 -13.70 -8.08
N HIS A 181 7.43 -13.40 -7.42
CA HIS A 181 7.50 -12.52 -6.25
C HIS A 181 7.84 -11.10 -6.70
N LEU A 182 6.99 -10.13 -6.38
CA LEU A 182 7.15 -8.72 -6.74
C LEU A 182 7.49 -7.89 -5.51
N VAL A 183 8.51 -7.03 -5.62
CA VAL A 183 8.94 -6.13 -4.56
C VAL A 183 8.90 -4.69 -5.05
N MET A 184 8.20 -3.85 -4.30
CA MET A 184 8.06 -2.41 -4.52
C MET A 184 8.90 -1.73 -3.43
N LEU A 185 10.08 -1.24 -3.82
CA LEU A 185 11.09 -0.75 -2.91
C LEU A 185 11.09 0.78 -2.93
N ASN A 186 10.77 1.40 -1.80
CA ASN A 186 11.00 2.83 -1.64
C ASN A 186 12.48 3.04 -1.30
N GLU A 187 13.31 3.37 -2.29
CA GLU A 187 14.76 3.57 -2.09
C GLU A 187 15.12 4.77 -1.20
N TYR A 188 14.14 5.63 -0.91
CA TYR A 188 14.29 6.75 0.02
C TYR A 188 14.05 6.33 1.48
N CYS A 189 13.69 5.06 1.72
CA CYS A 189 13.38 4.53 3.03
C CYS A 189 14.59 4.31 3.93
N ASP A 190 14.51 4.79 5.17
CA ASP A 190 15.42 4.49 6.28
C ASP A 190 14.63 4.22 7.58
N SER A 191 15.34 4.09 8.71
CA SER A 191 14.72 3.81 10.01
C SER A 191 13.84 4.95 10.53
N ASP A 192 14.05 6.18 10.06
CA ASP A 192 13.38 7.40 10.50
C ASP A 192 12.29 7.86 9.51
N GLY A 193 12.20 7.24 8.34
CA GLY A 193 11.17 7.52 7.33
C GLY A 193 11.74 7.52 5.92
N TYR A 194 11.51 8.60 5.18
CA TYR A 194 11.89 8.75 3.76
C TYR A 194 13.01 9.80 3.57
N THR A 195 14.05 9.71 4.39
CA THR A 195 15.15 10.70 4.42
C THR A 195 16.44 10.26 3.73
N ALA A 196 16.52 9.02 3.23
CA ALA A 196 17.61 8.62 2.36
C ALA A 196 17.47 9.36 1.02
N THR A 197 18.46 10.17 0.64
CA THR A 197 18.31 11.14 -0.48
C THR A 197 19.38 11.01 -1.56
N VAL A 198 20.24 9.99 -1.47
CA VAL A 198 21.36 9.77 -2.41
C VAL A 198 21.20 8.53 -3.28
N GLY A 199 20.06 7.83 -3.20
CA GLY A 199 19.81 6.60 -3.96
C GLY A 199 20.60 5.39 -3.47
N ASP A 200 21.14 5.47 -2.25
CA ASP A 200 21.76 4.33 -1.56
C ASP A 200 20.70 3.47 -0.89
N ILE A 201 20.92 2.15 -0.84
CA ILE A 201 20.08 1.22 -0.07
C ILE A 201 20.69 1.11 1.33
N PRO A 202 20.13 1.76 2.37
CA PRO A 202 20.68 1.64 3.72
C PRO A 202 20.52 0.22 4.26
N ASP A 203 21.35 -0.15 5.24
CA ASP A 203 21.29 -1.46 5.90
C ASP A 203 19.88 -1.82 6.36
N HIS A 204 19.12 -0.83 6.82
CA HIS A 204 17.73 -0.97 7.23
C HIS A 204 16.84 -1.54 6.11
N LEU A 205 16.90 -0.94 4.93
CA LEU A 205 16.14 -1.36 3.75
C LEU A 205 16.70 -2.66 3.15
N TYR A 206 18.03 -2.78 3.09
CA TYR A 206 18.72 -3.98 2.63
C TYR A 206 18.35 -5.21 3.45
N ASN A 207 18.37 -5.12 4.78
CA ASN A 207 18.08 -6.25 5.67
C ASN A 207 16.62 -6.70 5.55
N TRP A 208 15.69 -5.77 5.35
CA TRP A 208 14.30 -6.11 5.06
C TRP A 208 14.19 -6.85 3.73
N LEU A 209 14.76 -6.31 2.64
CA LEU A 209 14.73 -6.95 1.33
C LEU A 209 15.37 -8.34 1.37
N ALA A 210 16.52 -8.49 2.02
CA ALA A 210 17.19 -9.78 2.16
C ALA A 210 16.33 -10.80 2.93
N THR A 211 15.58 -10.35 3.93
CA THR A 211 14.66 -11.22 4.68
C THR A 211 13.46 -11.64 3.85
N ASP A 212 12.87 -10.69 3.12
CA ASP A 212 11.74 -10.90 2.22
C ASP A 212 12.10 -11.90 1.09
N LEU A 213 13.23 -11.67 0.42
CA LEU A 213 13.74 -12.55 -0.62
C LEU A 213 14.15 -13.95 -0.12
N ALA A 214 14.52 -14.07 1.16
CA ALA A 214 14.81 -15.37 1.76
C ALA A 214 13.55 -16.15 2.17
N ALA A 215 12.40 -15.48 2.26
CA ALA A 215 11.12 -16.08 2.64
C ALA A 215 10.30 -16.57 1.45
N THR A 216 10.59 -16.11 0.23
CA THR A 216 9.90 -16.53 -0.99
C THR A 216 10.58 -17.74 -1.64
N ASP A 217 9.77 -18.62 -2.23
CA ASP A 217 10.19 -19.76 -3.06
C ASP A 217 9.71 -19.63 -4.52
N ARG A 218 9.19 -18.44 -4.91
CA ARG A 218 8.72 -18.18 -6.27
C ARG A 218 9.86 -18.29 -7.28
N GLU A 219 9.53 -18.77 -8.47
CA GLU A 219 10.48 -19.03 -9.56
C GLU A 219 11.14 -17.74 -10.07
N HIS A 220 10.37 -16.66 -10.09
CA HIS A 220 10.78 -15.37 -10.60
C HIS A 220 10.68 -14.31 -9.51
N ILE A 221 11.67 -13.42 -9.46
CA ILE A 221 11.70 -12.31 -8.53
C ILE A 221 11.88 -11.03 -9.34
N LEU A 222 10.99 -10.07 -9.15
CA LEU A 222 11.05 -8.74 -9.77
C LEU A 222 11.10 -7.68 -8.67
N VAL A 223 12.15 -6.86 -8.68
CA VAL A 223 12.33 -5.75 -7.73
C VAL A 223 12.25 -4.43 -8.49
N PHE A 224 11.37 -3.55 -8.03
CA PHE A 224 11.13 -2.21 -8.59
C PHE A 224 11.52 -1.16 -7.56
N ARG A 225 12.21 -0.09 -7.99
CA ARG A 225 12.63 1.04 -7.17
C ARG A 225 12.48 2.32 -7.98
#